data_AF-A0AA86VVZ8-F1
#
_entry.id   AF-A0AA86VVZ8-F1
#
_cell.length_a   1.000
_cell.length_b   1.000
_cell.length_c   1.000
_cell.angle_alpha   90.00
_cell.angle_beta   90.00
_cell.angle_gamma   90.00
#
_symmetry.space_group_name_H-M   'P 1'
#
loop_
_entity.id
_entity.type
_entity.pdbx_description
1 polymer ?
#
loop_
_entity_poly.entity_id
_entity_poly.type
_entity_poly.pdbx_seq_one_letter_code
_entity_poly.pdbx_strand_id
1 'polypeptide(L)' 'MEIVVEKNQVEAVIDKIIEEARTGEIGDGKIFVIPVSDVIRIRTGERGEQAERMTGGRSDMLSAV' A
#
# COMPACT_ATOMS: atom_id res chain seq x y z
N MET A 1 -3.49 2.35 -11.33
CA MET A 1 -3.07 1.47 -10.22
C MET A 1 -3.47 2.16 -8.94
N GLU A 2 -4.13 1.46 -8.05
CA GLU A 2 -4.60 1.99 -6.77
C GLU A 2 -4.18 1.00 -5.70
N ILE A 3 -3.57 1.50 -4.63
CA ILE A 3 -3.05 0.69 -3.54
C ILE A 3 -3.40 1.42 -2.25
N VAL A 4 -4.11 0.74 -1.36
CA VAL A 4 -4.39 1.24 0.00
C VAL A 4 -3.47 0.46 0.94
N VAL A 5 -2.69 1.19 1.73
CA VAL A 5 -1.78 0.62 2.73
C VAL A 5 -1.84 1.42 4.02
N GLU A 6 -1.34 0.82 5.10
CA GLU A 6 -1.09 1.53 6.35
C GLU A 6 -0.10 2.70 6.19
N LYS A 7 -0.25 3.71 7.06
CA LYS A 7 0.55 4.94 7.03
C LYS A 7 2.06 4.70 7.09
N ASN A 8 2.51 3.69 7.85
CA ASN A 8 3.91 3.32 8.00
C ASN A 8 4.50 2.64 6.75
N GLN A 9 3.68 2.20 5.80
CA GLN A 9 4.12 1.54 4.56
C GLN A 9 4.15 2.47 3.34
N VAL A 10 3.54 3.67 3.45
CA VAL A 10 3.37 4.60 2.33
C VAL A 10 4.67 4.90 1.60
N GLU A 11 5.72 5.33 2.33
CA GLU A 11 7.01 5.67 1.70
C GLU A 11 7.65 4.48 1.00
N ALA A 12 7.62 3.30 1.63
CA ALA A 12 8.19 2.08 1.04
C ALA A 12 7.48 1.67 -0.26
N VAL A 13 6.17 1.89 -0.36
CA VAL A 13 5.41 1.63 -1.59
C VAL A 13 5.73 2.67 -2.66
N ILE A 14 5.80 3.95 -2.30
CA ILE A 14 6.16 5.03 -3.24
C ILE A 14 7.54 4.77 -3.84
N ASP A 15 8.53 4.50 -3.00
CA ASP A 15 9.91 4.22 -3.44
C ASP A 15 9.97 3.05 -4.41
N LYS A 16 9.25 1.97 -4.12
CA LYS A 16 9.23 0.79 -4.99
C LYS A 16 8.56 1.07 -6.33
N ILE A 17 7.48 1.84 -6.35
CA ILE A 17 6.84 2.24 -7.62
C ILE A 17 7.79 3.10 -8.44
N ILE A 18 8.48 4.06 -7.83
CA ILE A 18 9.43 4.94 -8.52
C ILE A 18 10.59 4.12 -9.10
N GLU A 19 11.18 3.22 -8.30
CA GLU A 19 12.29 2.36 -8.72
C GLU A 19 11.96 1.57 -9.99
N GLU A 20 10.75 0.99 -10.05
CA GLU A 20 10.34 0.10 -11.15
C GLU A 20 9.74 0.85 -12.35
N ALA A 21 9.04 1.96 -12.13
CA ALA A 21 8.30 2.65 -13.19
C ALA A 21 9.08 3.78 -13.87
N ARG A 22 10.17 4.27 -13.26
CA ARG A 22 10.93 5.41 -13.78
C ARG A 22 11.81 5.00 -14.97
N THR A 23 11.56 5.60 -16.13
CA THR A 23 12.42 5.47 -17.30
C THR A 23 13.42 6.63 -17.42
N GLY A 24 13.13 7.76 -16.77
CA GLY A 24 13.92 8.99 -16.86
C GLY A 24 13.37 9.98 -17.90
N GLU A 25 12.36 9.59 -18.66
CA GLU A 25 11.76 10.41 -19.72
C GLU A 25 10.53 11.19 -19.23
N ILE A 26 10.19 12.27 -19.95
CA ILE A 26 8.95 13.00 -19.71
C ILE A 26 7.78 12.09 -20.03
N GLY A 27 6.97 11.80 -19.01
CA GLY A 27 5.79 10.94 -19.15
C GLY A 27 5.74 9.78 -18.16
N ASP A 28 6.79 9.56 -17.35
CA ASP A 28 6.84 8.51 -16.31
C ASP A 28 5.65 8.51 -15.34
N GLY A 29 4.95 9.65 -15.20
CA GLY A 29 3.67 9.75 -14.51
C GLY A 29 3.76 10.55 -13.21
N LYS A 30 2.75 10.34 -12.35
CA LYS A 30 2.61 11.00 -11.04
C LYS A 30 2.01 10.02 -10.04
N ILE A 31 2.45 10.12 -8.79
CA ILE A 31 1.86 9.41 -7.66
C ILE A 31 1.07 10.42 -6.83
N PHE A 32 -0.15 10.08 -6.45
CA PHE A 32 -0.98 10.88 -5.56
C PHE A 32 -1.21 10.11 -4.27
N VAL A 33 -1.03 10.77 -3.14
CA VAL A 33 -1.30 10.20 -1.82
C VAL A 33 -2.61 10.80 -1.32
N ILE A 34 -3.60 9.94 -1.08
CA ILE A 34 -4.94 10.34 -0.68
C ILE A 34 -5.26 9.65 0.66
N PRO A 35 -5.71 10.38 1.69
CA PRO A 35 -6.08 9.77 2.96
C PRO A 35 -7.32 8.89 2.80
N VAL A 36 -7.24 7.65 3.31
CA VAL A 36 -8.38 6.73 3.41
C VAL A 36 -8.77 6.59 4.87
N SER A 37 -10.03 6.85 5.20
CA SER A 37 -10.51 6.89 6.59
C SER A 37 -10.87 5.52 7.17
N ASP A 38 -11.34 4.58 6.34
CA ASP A 38 -11.70 3.22 6.77
C ASP A 38 -11.58 2.24 5.61
N VAL A 39 -11.32 0.96 5.92
CA VAL A 39 -11.25 -0.15 4.97
C VAL A 39 -12.18 -1.24 5.48
N ILE A 40 -13.01 -1.82 4.61
CA ILE A 40 -13.99 -2.84 4.99
C ILE A 40 -13.83 -4.07 4.11
N ARG A 41 -13.65 -5.24 4.75
CA ARG A 41 -13.59 -6.53 4.05
C ARG A 41 -14.99 -7.14 3.99
N ILE A 42 -15.61 -7.10 2.80
CA ILE A 42 -17.00 -7.56 2.60
C ILE A 42 -17.25 -8.98 3.12
N ARG A 43 -16.32 -9.91 2.88
CA ARG A 43 -16.50 -11.33 3.23
C ARG A 43 -16.63 -11.58 4.73
N THR A 44 -15.98 -10.77 5.58
CA THR A 44 -15.88 -10.99 7.03
C THR A 44 -16.53 -9.87 7.84
N GLY A 45 -16.75 -8.70 7.24
CA GLY A 45 -17.20 -7.50 7.95
C GLY A 45 -16.11 -6.80 8.77
N GLU A 46 -14.86 -7.26 8.70
CA GLU A 46 -13.73 -6.63 9.37
C GLU A 46 -13.55 -5.19 8.87
N ARG A 47 -13.02 -4.32 9.74
CA ARG A 47 -12.78 -2.90 9.49
C ARG A 47 -11.35 -2.46 9.82
N GLY A 48 -10.96 -1.29 9.34
CA GLY A 48 -9.65 -0.69 9.60
C GLY A 48 -8.48 -1.60 9.24
N GLU A 49 -7.47 -1.64 10.10
CA GLU A 49 -6.25 -2.45 9.93
C GLU A 49 -6.54 -3.94 9.71
N GLN A 50 -7.55 -4.53 10.37
CA GLN A 50 -7.87 -5.94 10.19
C GLN A 50 -8.39 -6.26 8.78
N ALA A 51 -9.09 -5.30 8.18
CA ALA A 51 -9.59 -5.42 6.82
C ALA A 51 -8.50 -5.17 5.78
N GLU A 52 -7.61 -4.21 6.05
CA GLU A 52 -6.46 -3.86 5.21
C GLU A 52 -5.42 -4.99 5.20
N ARG A 53 -5.11 -5.56 6.38
CA ARG A 53 -4.04 -6.55 6.55
C ARG A 53 -4.30 -7.80 5.74
N MET A 54 -3.30 -8.20 4.96
CA MET A 54 -3.30 -9.44 4.19
C MET A 54 -2.35 -10.47 4.81
N THR A 55 -2.82 -11.71 4.96
CA THR A 55 -1.97 -12.82 5.44
C THR A 55 -0.85 -13.10 4.44
N GLY A 56 0.37 -13.25 4.94
CA GLY A 56 1.60 -13.37 4.13
C GLY A 56 2.09 -12.04 3.57
N GLY A 57 1.48 -10.92 3.96
CA GLY A 57 1.88 -9.57 3.55
C GLY A 57 3.11 -9.04 4.29
N ARG A 58 3.48 -7.80 3.96
CA ARG A 58 4.66 -7.12 4.53
C ARG A 58 4.66 -7.09 6.07
N SER A 59 3.51 -6.87 6.69
CA SER A 59 3.37 -6.85 8.16
C SER A 59 3.68 -8.21 8.81
N ASP A 60 3.40 -9.31 8.10
CA ASP A 60 3.70 -10.66 8.59
C ASP A 60 5.18 -10.99 8.43
N MET A 61 5.81 -10.56 7.33
CA MET A 61 7.24 -10.77 7.09
C MET A 61 8.14 -10.02 8.07
N LEU A 62 7.72 -8.82 8.49
CA LEU A 62 8.46 -8.02 9.49
C LEU A 62 8.31 -8.57 10.92
N SER A 63 7.24 -9.32 11.20
CA SER A 63 7.00 -9.93 12.52
C SER A 63 7.68 -11.30 12.69
N ALA A 64 8.20 -11.87 11.59
CA ALA A 64 8.89 -13.16 11.58
C ALA A 64 10.42 -13.05 11.79
N VAL A 65 10.91 -11.84 12.11
CA VAL A 65 12.32 -11.53 12.38
C VAL A 65 12.47 -11.07 13.82
#